data_AF-A0A5C6SQT5-F1
#
_entry.id   AF-A0A5C6SQT5-F1
#
_cell.length_a   1.000
_cell.length_b   1.000
_cell.length_c   1.000
_cell.angle_alpha   90.00
_cell.angle_beta   90.00
_cell.angle_gamma   90.00
#
_symmetry.space_group_name_H-M   'P 1'
#
loop_
_entity.id
_entity.type
_entity.pdbx_description
1 polymer ?
#
loop_
_entity_poly.entity_id
_entity_poly.type
_entity_poly.pdbx_seq_one_letter_code
_entity_poly.pdbx_strand_id
1 'polypeptide(L)'
;MHETSEYLFAVDFLTKKTRPGPCEKVQPLSEDVRKLLVSKFARGESDQDAIINDKKNEHCLIRPYLGRRKKDWGDTNRSTFFSLRNFPLHLDRMIELGLNVHSYAKVIAESLAFLHWVARIDANDVEFVLARSRPTSHSHPNSPFGATVFGPHSIWIIDFDCCDPITMDETGAATAAECFWRNDPYYPRPGSPDGFDTELWSAFKDHYLKVSEEMLKKEEESARGLPSLLISIIEQGPKLAKGK
;
A
#
# COMPACT_ATOMS: atom_id res chain seq x y z
N MET A 1 -11.54 0.21 27.56
CA MET A 1 -12.01 -0.84 26.63
C MET A 1 -11.27 -0.56 25.32
N HIS A 2 -10.38 -1.47 24.93
CA HIS A 2 -9.27 -1.20 24.00
C HIS A 2 -9.74 -1.03 22.55
N GLU A 3 -9.47 0.13 21.96
CA GLU A 3 -9.68 0.45 20.55
C GLU A 3 -8.29 0.57 19.89
N THR A 4 -7.52 -0.50 19.93
CA THR A 4 -6.21 -0.59 19.26
C THR A 4 -6.31 -1.56 18.09
N SER A 5 -6.49 -0.96 16.90
CA SER A 5 -6.21 -1.44 15.54
C SER A 5 -6.73 -2.84 15.15
N GLU A 6 -7.80 -2.80 14.37
CA GLU A 6 -8.45 -3.89 13.66
C GLU A 6 -7.63 -4.39 12.44
N TYR A 7 -6.55 -3.69 12.08
CA TYR A 7 -5.63 -4.08 11.00
C TYR A 7 -4.51 -5.02 11.45
N LEU A 8 -4.31 -5.18 12.77
CA LEU A 8 -3.36 -6.13 13.35
C LEU A 8 -3.59 -7.59 12.92
N PHE A 9 -4.80 -7.98 12.51
CA PHE A 9 -5.10 -9.36 12.12
C PHE A 9 -4.43 -9.80 10.81
N ALA A 10 -4.09 -8.87 9.91
CA ALA A 10 -3.25 -9.20 8.75
C ALA A 10 -1.83 -9.62 9.18
N VAL A 11 -1.45 -9.29 10.41
CA VAL A 11 -0.06 -9.37 10.90
C VAL A 11 0.15 -10.25 12.13
N ASP A 12 -0.91 -10.86 12.66
CA ASP A 12 -0.84 -11.98 13.61
C ASP A 12 -0.04 -13.18 13.05
N PHE A 13 0.27 -13.15 11.74
CA PHE A 13 1.13 -14.07 11.03
C PHE A 13 2.64 -13.83 11.23
N LEU A 14 3.09 -12.59 11.46
CA LEU A 14 4.53 -12.27 11.53
C LEU A 14 5.13 -12.48 12.92
N THR A 15 4.32 -12.54 13.98
CA THR A 15 4.80 -12.60 15.38
C THR A 15 5.10 -14.02 15.88
N LYS A 16 4.70 -15.08 15.16
CA LYS A 16 5.00 -16.47 15.54
C LYS A 16 6.32 -16.95 14.92
N LYS A 17 7.44 -16.61 15.56
CA LYS A 17 8.73 -17.27 15.35
C LYS A 17 8.55 -18.80 15.46
N THR A 18 9.14 -19.54 14.52
CA THR A 18 9.39 -21.01 14.49
C THR A 18 8.42 -21.96 13.78
N ARG A 19 7.76 -21.55 12.68
CA ARG A 19 7.29 -22.45 11.61
C ARG A 19 6.91 -21.61 10.38
N PRO A 20 7.19 -22.03 9.13
CA PRO A 20 6.57 -21.41 7.96
C PRO A 20 5.05 -21.61 8.10
N GLY A 21 4.34 -20.54 8.43
CA GLY A 21 2.88 -20.57 8.48
C GLY A 21 2.31 -20.82 7.08
N PRO A 22 1.06 -21.30 6.97
CA PRO A 22 0.38 -21.44 5.68
C PRO A 22 0.31 -20.10 4.93
N CYS A 23 1.05 -19.98 3.82
CA CYS A 23 0.91 -18.86 2.89
C CYS A 23 -0.55 -18.78 2.39
N GLU A 24 -1.26 -17.70 2.75
CA GLU A 24 -2.62 -17.49 2.30
C GLU A 24 -2.60 -17.02 0.84
N LYS A 25 -3.38 -17.69 -0.02
CA LYS A 25 -3.53 -17.27 -1.42
C LYS A 25 -4.46 -16.07 -1.51
N VAL A 26 -3.91 -14.93 -1.92
CA VAL A 26 -4.67 -13.71 -2.24
C VAL A 26 -5.71 -14.02 -3.33
N GLN A 27 -6.99 -13.74 -3.02
CA GLN A 27 -8.10 -13.97 -3.94
C GLN A 27 -8.27 -12.75 -4.86
N PRO A 28 -8.31 -12.94 -6.19
CA PRO A 28 -8.44 -11.83 -7.13
C PRO A 28 -9.79 -11.12 -6.99
N LEU A 29 -9.85 -9.88 -7.48
CA LEU A 29 -11.08 -9.09 -7.53
C LEU A 29 -12.13 -9.72 -8.46
N SER A 30 -13.39 -9.30 -8.32
CA SER A 30 -14.49 -9.86 -9.11
C SER A 30 -14.37 -9.54 -10.61
N GLU A 31 -15.10 -10.30 -11.42
CA GLU A 31 -15.22 -10.02 -12.84
C GLU A 31 -15.79 -8.62 -13.12
N ASP A 32 -16.68 -8.11 -12.26
CA ASP A 32 -17.23 -6.75 -12.39
C ASP A 32 -16.13 -5.69 -12.27
N VAL A 33 -15.15 -5.90 -11.39
CA VAL A 33 -13.98 -5.01 -11.31
C VAL A 33 -13.14 -5.10 -12.57
N ARG A 34 -12.92 -6.30 -13.12
CA ARG A 34 -12.20 -6.48 -14.39
C ARG A 34 -12.90 -5.73 -15.53
N LYS A 35 -14.22 -5.91 -15.67
CA LYS A 35 -15.07 -5.20 -16.64
C LYS A 35 -14.98 -3.69 -16.48
N LEU A 36 -15.07 -3.19 -15.25
CA LEU A 36 -14.92 -1.77 -14.95
C LEU A 36 -13.55 -1.24 -15.42
N LEU A 37 -12.45 -1.88 -15.03
CA LEU A 37 -11.10 -1.43 -15.40
C LEU A 37 -10.89 -1.45 -16.91
N VAL A 38 -11.35 -2.50 -17.60
CA VAL A 38 -11.27 -2.58 -19.07
C VAL A 38 -12.09 -1.47 -19.71
N SER A 39 -13.34 -1.27 -19.28
CA SER A 39 -14.20 -0.23 -19.84
C SER A 39 -13.65 1.19 -19.66
N LYS A 40 -12.92 1.44 -18.57
CA LYS A 40 -12.36 2.77 -18.24
C LYS A 40 -11.00 3.02 -18.87
N PHE A 41 -10.16 2.00 -18.97
CA PHE A 41 -8.73 2.18 -19.26
C PHE A 41 -8.20 1.42 -20.48
N ALA A 42 -8.96 0.45 -21.03
CA ALA A 42 -8.63 -0.09 -22.35
C ALA A 42 -8.85 1.00 -23.42
N ARG A 43 -8.07 0.95 -24.50
CA ARG A 43 -8.02 2.04 -25.49
C ARG A 43 -8.47 1.57 -26.86
N GLY A 44 -9.09 2.48 -27.60
CA GLY A 44 -9.41 2.29 -29.02
C GLY A 44 -10.31 1.08 -29.26
N GLU A 45 -9.99 0.30 -30.29
CA GLU A 45 -10.72 -0.89 -30.75
C GLU A 45 -10.29 -2.18 -30.02
N SER A 46 -9.70 -2.10 -28.82
CA SER A 46 -9.36 -3.29 -28.04
C SER A 46 -10.59 -4.18 -27.84
N ASP A 47 -10.45 -5.47 -28.15
CA ASP A 47 -11.46 -6.48 -27.88
C ASP A 47 -11.58 -6.69 -26.36
N GLN A 48 -12.52 -5.97 -25.76
CA GLN A 48 -12.74 -5.98 -24.32
C GLN A 48 -13.13 -7.36 -23.80
N ASP A 49 -13.95 -8.09 -24.56
CA ASP A 49 -14.40 -9.42 -24.20
C ASP A 49 -13.23 -10.42 -24.23
N ALA A 50 -12.35 -10.33 -25.23
CA ALA A 50 -11.13 -11.14 -25.25
C ALA A 50 -10.22 -10.85 -24.05
N ILE A 51 -10.08 -9.59 -23.64
CA ILE A 51 -9.28 -9.20 -22.47
C ILE A 51 -9.91 -9.75 -21.18
N ILE A 52 -11.22 -9.59 -20.99
CA ILE A 52 -11.92 -10.01 -19.76
C ILE A 52 -11.86 -11.54 -19.59
N ASN A 53 -11.94 -12.28 -20.70
CA ASN A 53 -11.96 -13.75 -20.71
C ASN A 53 -10.58 -14.41 -20.83
N ASP A 54 -9.49 -13.63 -20.98
CA ASP A 54 -8.13 -14.19 -20.95
C ASP A 54 -7.82 -14.73 -19.54
N LYS A 55 -7.48 -16.02 -19.45
CA LYS A 55 -7.06 -16.68 -18.20
C LYS A 55 -5.93 -15.95 -17.47
N LYS A 56 -5.04 -15.25 -18.19
CA LYS A 56 -3.97 -14.46 -17.58
C LYS A 56 -4.50 -13.30 -16.73
N ASN A 57 -5.68 -12.79 -17.08
CA ASN A 57 -6.36 -11.67 -16.42
C ASN A 57 -7.28 -12.12 -15.27
N GLU A 58 -7.48 -13.43 -15.08
CA GLU A 58 -8.23 -13.95 -13.93
C GLU A 58 -7.56 -13.60 -12.60
N HIS A 59 -6.23 -13.50 -12.59
CA HIS A 59 -5.42 -13.06 -11.45
C HIS A 59 -5.30 -11.53 -11.38
N CYS A 60 -6.44 -10.83 -11.47
CA CYS A 60 -6.48 -9.39 -11.35
C CYS A 60 -6.15 -8.96 -9.92
N LEU A 61 -4.91 -8.53 -9.73
CA LEU A 61 -4.38 -7.87 -8.54
C LEU A 61 -4.06 -6.44 -8.92
N ILE A 62 -4.67 -5.47 -8.23
CA ILE A 62 -4.41 -4.05 -8.50
C ILE A 62 -3.30 -3.58 -7.58
N ARG A 63 -2.29 -2.88 -8.12
CA ARG A 63 -1.22 -2.23 -7.37
C ARG A 63 -1.55 -0.74 -7.20
N PRO A 64 -1.97 -0.28 -6.01
CA PRO A 64 -2.37 1.10 -5.80
C PRO A 64 -1.14 1.99 -5.57
N TYR A 65 -0.77 2.79 -6.56
CA TYR A 65 0.38 3.70 -6.48
C TYR A 65 -0.07 5.10 -6.06
N LEU A 66 -0.08 5.38 -4.75
CA LEU A 66 -0.47 6.69 -4.21
C LEU A 66 0.66 7.73 -4.31
N GLY A 67 1.92 7.30 -4.47
CA GLY A 67 3.07 8.18 -4.59
C GLY A 67 3.47 8.52 -6.03
N ARG A 68 2.66 8.10 -7.02
CA ARG A 68 2.95 8.33 -8.44
C ARG A 68 1.67 8.65 -9.20
N ARG A 69 1.67 9.79 -9.88
CA ARG A 69 0.70 10.13 -10.92
C ARG A 69 1.24 9.69 -12.28
N LYS A 70 0.36 9.25 -13.17
CA LYS A 70 0.73 8.94 -14.56
C LYS A 70 -0.10 9.78 -15.51
N LYS A 71 0.19 11.09 -15.52
CA LYS A 71 -0.45 12.07 -16.43
C LYS A 71 -0.39 11.63 -17.91
N ASP A 72 0.66 10.91 -18.30
CA ASP A 72 0.97 10.64 -19.72
C ASP A 72 0.85 9.17 -20.16
N TRP A 73 0.03 8.32 -19.52
CA TRP A 73 -0.32 7.06 -20.21
C TRP A 73 -0.94 7.41 -21.59
N GLY A 74 -1.54 8.60 -21.73
CA GLY A 74 -2.14 9.20 -22.94
C GLY A 74 -1.34 9.15 -24.23
N ASP A 75 -0.03 9.40 -24.24
CA ASP A 75 0.57 9.95 -25.47
C ASP A 75 1.79 9.21 -26.06
N THR A 76 2.33 8.16 -25.42
CA THR A 76 3.60 7.58 -25.89
C THR A 76 3.67 6.07 -26.05
N ASN A 77 2.58 5.30 -25.91
CA ASN A 77 2.65 3.88 -26.24
C ASN A 77 1.43 3.34 -26.99
N ARG A 78 1.64 3.07 -28.28
CA ARG A 78 0.76 2.38 -29.24
C ARG A 78 0.53 0.89 -28.89
N SER A 79 0.67 0.51 -27.63
CA SER A 79 0.46 -0.86 -27.21
C SER A 79 -1.03 -1.11 -27.04
N THR A 80 -1.60 -1.93 -27.92
CA THR A 80 -2.93 -2.52 -27.79
C THR A 80 -2.99 -3.56 -26.65
N PHE A 81 -1.85 -3.92 -26.05
CA PHE A 81 -1.77 -4.89 -24.96
C PHE A 81 -2.21 -4.25 -23.64
N PHE A 82 -3.40 -4.64 -23.19
CA PHE A 82 -3.96 -4.33 -21.89
C PHE A 82 -4.01 -5.61 -21.03
N SER A 83 -3.33 -5.61 -19.89
CA SER A 83 -3.26 -6.75 -18.96
C SER A 83 -3.78 -6.32 -17.60
N LEU A 84 -4.64 -7.15 -17.01
CA LEU A 84 -5.17 -6.98 -15.65
C LEU A 84 -4.31 -7.69 -14.60
N ARG A 85 -3.35 -8.51 -15.02
CA ARG A 85 -2.38 -9.12 -14.11
C ARG A 85 -1.44 -8.06 -13.55
N ASN A 86 -1.35 -7.96 -12.22
CA ASN A 86 -0.55 -6.94 -11.51
C ASN A 86 -0.83 -5.52 -12.03
N PHE A 87 -2.10 -5.17 -12.17
CA PHE A 87 -2.56 -3.94 -12.81
C PHE A 87 -2.11 -2.69 -12.02
N PRO A 88 -1.26 -1.82 -12.59
CA PRO A 88 -0.78 -0.63 -11.92
C PRO A 88 -1.84 0.49 -11.93
N LEU A 89 -2.42 0.80 -10.77
CA LEU A 89 -3.43 1.85 -10.61
C LEU A 89 -2.83 3.08 -9.93
N HIS A 90 -2.55 4.11 -10.72
CA HIS A 90 -1.92 5.36 -10.27
C HIS A 90 -2.91 6.31 -9.61
N LEU A 91 -2.39 7.22 -8.78
CA LEU A 91 -3.19 8.14 -7.97
C LEU A 91 -4.27 8.90 -8.78
N ASP A 92 -3.92 9.41 -9.94
CA ASP A 92 -4.85 10.13 -10.83
C ASP A 92 -6.03 9.26 -11.28
N ARG A 93 -5.80 7.97 -11.55
CA ARG A 93 -6.86 7.02 -11.92
C ARG A 93 -7.68 6.59 -10.72
N MET A 94 -7.10 6.49 -9.53
CA MET A 94 -7.85 6.25 -8.31
C MET A 94 -8.83 7.42 -8.04
N ILE A 95 -8.37 8.65 -8.23
CA ILE A 95 -9.20 9.86 -8.10
C ILE A 95 -10.30 9.86 -9.17
N GLU A 96 -9.98 9.57 -10.43
CA GLU A 96 -10.96 9.49 -11.54
C GLU A 96 -12.07 8.44 -11.27
N LEU A 97 -11.71 7.31 -10.65
CA LEU A 97 -12.65 6.27 -10.24
C LEU A 97 -13.48 6.64 -9.00
N GLY A 98 -13.23 7.79 -8.38
CA GLY A 98 -13.90 8.22 -7.15
C GLY A 98 -13.52 7.38 -5.92
N LEU A 99 -12.34 6.76 -5.93
CA LEU A 99 -11.84 6.01 -4.77
C LEU A 99 -11.43 7.00 -3.66
N ASN A 100 -11.73 6.64 -2.40
CA ASN A 100 -11.29 7.42 -1.25
C ASN A 100 -9.81 7.17 -0.96
N VAL A 101 -8.92 7.81 -1.73
CA VAL A 101 -7.46 7.67 -1.65
C VAL A 101 -6.90 7.99 -0.26
N HIS A 102 -7.55 8.86 0.52
CA HIS A 102 -7.17 9.15 1.90
C HIS A 102 -7.33 7.93 2.81
N SER A 103 -8.40 7.14 2.63
CA SER A 103 -8.55 5.89 3.38
C SER A 103 -7.49 4.85 3.00
N TYR A 104 -7.11 4.75 1.72
CA TYR A 104 -6.00 3.87 1.31
C TYR A 104 -4.67 4.32 1.94
N ALA A 105 -4.39 5.63 1.91
CA ALA A 105 -3.18 6.19 2.52
C ALA A 105 -3.09 5.87 4.01
N LYS A 106 -4.19 6.00 4.76
CA LYS A 106 -4.25 5.68 6.20
C LYS A 106 -4.00 4.19 6.47
N VAL A 107 -4.63 3.29 5.72
CA VAL A 107 -4.41 1.84 5.90
C VAL A 107 -2.97 1.43 5.58
N ILE A 108 -2.36 2.02 4.55
CA ILE A 108 -0.94 1.77 4.23
C ILE A 108 -0.03 2.37 5.32
N ALA A 109 -0.33 3.56 5.84
CA ALA A 109 0.40 4.15 6.96
C ALA A 109 0.38 3.26 8.21
N GLU A 110 -0.80 2.76 8.58
CA GLU A 110 -0.96 1.84 9.71
C GLU A 110 -0.23 0.51 9.49
N SER A 111 -0.28 -0.02 8.28
CA SER A 111 0.46 -1.22 7.89
C SER A 111 1.97 -1.02 8.07
N LEU A 112 2.54 0.08 7.56
CA LEU A 112 3.96 0.37 7.70
C LEU A 112 4.37 0.60 9.16
N ALA A 113 3.56 1.33 9.94
CA ALA A 113 3.83 1.53 11.36
C ALA A 113 3.88 0.19 12.10
N PHE A 114 2.98 -0.74 11.78
CA PHE A 114 3.04 -2.08 12.33
C PHE A 114 4.34 -2.80 11.94
N LEU A 115 4.70 -2.79 10.64
CA LEU A 115 5.91 -3.48 10.16
C LEU A 115 7.17 -2.95 10.85
N HIS A 116 7.30 -1.64 10.99
CA HIS A 116 8.45 -1.03 11.62
C HIS A 116 8.49 -1.25 13.13
N TRP A 117 7.37 -1.09 13.84
CA TRP A 117 7.41 -0.97 15.31
C TRP A 117 7.00 -2.23 16.05
N VAL A 118 6.11 -3.02 15.46
CA VAL A 118 5.63 -4.27 16.05
C VAL A 118 6.37 -5.47 15.48
N ALA A 119 6.46 -5.57 14.15
CA ALA A 119 7.24 -6.64 13.50
C ALA A 119 8.75 -6.37 13.54
N ARG A 120 9.16 -5.11 13.74
CA ARG A 120 10.56 -4.67 13.80
C ARG A 120 11.34 -5.07 12.55
N ILE A 121 10.75 -4.84 11.39
CA ILE A 121 11.38 -5.02 10.07
C ILE A 121 11.41 -3.70 9.28
N ASP A 122 12.30 -3.61 8.30
CA ASP A 122 12.51 -2.41 7.48
C ASP A 122 11.44 -2.18 6.40
N ALA A 123 10.55 -3.16 6.20
CA ALA A 123 9.55 -3.19 5.14
C ALA A 123 10.17 -3.03 3.73
N ASN A 124 11.38 -3.52 3.51
CA ASN A 124 12.02 -3.48 2.21
C ASN A 124 11.29 -4.38 1.19
N ASP A 125 11.04 -3.80 0.01
CA ASP A 125 10.37 -4.39 -1.14
C ASP A 125 8.97 -4.97 -0.89
N VAL A 126 8.32 -4.60 0.22
CA VAL A 126 6.93 -5.01 0.46
C VAL A 126 6.01 -4.43 -0.61
N GLU A 127 5.14 -5.26 -1.14
CA GLU A 127 4.18 -4.87 -2.17
C GLU A 127 2.77 -4.76 -1.60
N PHE A 128 2.04 -3.74 -2.04
CA PHE A 128 0.64 -3.57 -1.69
C PHE A 128 -0.25 -3.93 -2.88
N VAL A 129 -1.28 -4.75 -2.64
CA VAL A 129 -2.27 -5.11 -3.66
C VAL A 129 -3.70 -4.97 -3.15
N LEU A 130 -4.62 -4.51 -4.01
CA LEU A 130 -6.05 -4.57 -3.75
C LEU A 130 -6.59 -5.90 -4.25
N ALA A 131 -7.26 -6.62 -3.36
CA ALA A 131 -7.84 -7.92 -3.65
C ALA A 131 -9.10 -8.16 -2.82
N ARG A 132 -9.80 -9.27 -3.08
CA ARG A 132 -11.03 -9.61 -2.36
C ARG A 132 -10.76 -9.67 -0.85
N SER A 133 -11.71 -9.16 -0.05
CA SER A 133 -11.65 -9.30 1.41
C SER A 133 -11.77 -10.76 1.84
N ARG A 134 -11.19 -11.10 3.00
CA ARG A 134 -11.36 -12.42 3.59
C ARG A 134 -12.85 -12.70 3.89
N PRO A 135 -13.38 -13.87 3.52
CA PRO A 135 -14.73 -14.29 3.89
C PRO A 135 -14.70 -14.77 5.35
N THR A 136 -14.67 -13.85 6.31
CA THR A 136 -14.75 -14.20 7.73
C THR A 136 -15.77 -13.33 8.46
N SER A 137 -16.29 -13.84 9.57
CA SER A 137 -17.03 -13.11 10.60
C SER A 137 -16.25 -11.94 11.24
N HIS A 138 -15.03 -11.69 10.77
CA HIS A 138 -14.11 -10.63 11.18
C HIS A 138 -14.02 -9.54 10.09
N SER A 139 -14.89 -9.58 9.08
CA SER A 139 -15.14 -8.40 8.24
C SER A 139 -15.74 -7.33 9.15
N HIS A 140 -14.94 -6.33 9.50
CA HIS A 140 -15.44 -5.23 10.31
C HIS A 140 -16.62 -4.58 9.58
N PRO A 141 -17.75 -4.35 10.28
CA PRO A 141 -18.93 -3.72 9.67
C PRO A 141 -18.62 -2.33 9.10
N ASN A 142 -17.48 -1.74 9.47
CA ASN A 142 -17.01 -0.42 9.06
C ASN A 142 -15.73 -0.46 8.20
N SER A 143 -15.44 -1.54 7.47
CA SER A 143 -14.33 -1.53 6.50
C SER A 143 -14.44 -0.28 5.60
N PRO A 144 -13.40 0.57 5.49
CA PRO A 144 -13.46 1.77 4.67
C PRO A 144 -13.63 1.46 3.17
N PHE A 145 -13.55 0.19 2.80
CA PHE A 145 -13.60 -0.32 1.42
C PHE A 145 -14.83 -1.18 1.15
N GLY A 146 -15.86 -1.15 2.01
CA GLY A 146 -17.08 -1.94 1.85
C GLY A 146 -18.03 -1.46 0.74
N ALA A 147 -17.97 -0.18 0.36
CA ALA A 147 -18.88 0.44 -0.61
C ALA A 147 -18.12 1.34 -1.61
N THR A 148 -17.16 0.77 -2.34
CA THR A 148 -16.47 1.47 -3.44
C THR A 148 -16.96 0.99 -4.80
N VAL A 149 -16.50 1.64 -5.87
CA VAL A 149 -16.73 1.19 -7.26
C VAL A 149 -16.16 -0.22 -7.53
N PHE A 150 -15.26 -0.72 -6.68
CA PHE A 150 -14.74 -2.09 -6.77
C PHE A 150 -15.56 -3.12 -5.98
N GLY A 151 -16.61 -2.69 -5.29
CA GLY A 151 -17.28 -3.50 -4.28
C GLY A 151 -16.38 -3.76 -3.05
N PRO A 152 -16.80 -4.65 -2.13
CA PRO A 152 -16.02 -5.00 -0.95
C PRO A 152 -14.65 -5.59 -1.29
N HIS A 153 -13.59 -4.96 -0.80
CA HIS A 153 -12.21 -5.41 -1.01
C HIS A 153 -11.29 -4.96 0.14
N SER A 154 -10.04 -5.41 0.11
CA SER A 154 -9.03 -5.12 1.14
C SER A 154 -7.68 -4.81 0.50
N ILE A 155 -6.83 -4.11 1.25
CA ILE A 155 -5.40 -3.99 0.95
C ILE A 155 -4.71 -5.22 1.54
N TRP A 156 -3.88 -5.87 0.74
CA TRP A 156 -3.01 -6.97 1.12
C TRP A 156 -1.56 -6.51 0.99
N ILE A 157 -0.72 -7.00 1.91
CA ILE A 157 0.72 -6.85 1.83
C ILE A 157 1.29 -8.20 1.40
N ILE A 158 2.11 -8.21 0.37
CA ILE A 158 2.79 -9.39 -0.13
C ILE A 158 4.27 -9.09 -0.27
N ASP A 159 5.04 -10.14 -0.57
CA ASP A 159 6.49 -10.09 -0.77
C ASP A 159 7.28 -9.54 0.42
N PHE A 160 7.59 -10.44 1.36
CA PHE A 160 8.40 -10.11 2.54
C PHE A 160 9.82 -10.70 2.44
N ASP A 161 10.21 -11.19 1.27
CA ASP A 161 11.46 -11.94 1.07
C ASP A 161 12.71 -11.06 1.21
N CYS A 162 12.57 -9.76 0.96
CA CYS A 162 13.62 -8.76 1.05
C CYS A 162 13.63 -7.96 2.38
N CYS A 163 12.71 -8.27 3.30
CA CYS A 163 12.61 -7.57 4.59
C CYS A 163 13.67 -8.04 5.58
N ASP A 164 14.37 -7.09 6.19
CA ASP A 164 15.34 -7.36 7.25
C ASP A 164 14.88 -6.78 8.61
N PRO A 165 15.28 -7.40 9.74
CA PRO A 165 15.03 -6.83 11.06
C PRO A 165 15.70 -5.46 11.24
N ILE A 166 15.02 -4.53 11.90
CA ILE A 166 15.57 -3.22 12.29
C ILE A 166 15.80 -3.12 13.79
N THR A 167 16.78 -2.30 14.17
CA THR A 167 17.01 -1.89 15.55
C THR A 167 15.99 -0.83 15.97
N MET A 168 15.63 -0.81 17.25
CA MET A 168 14.75 0.23 17.81
C MET A 168 15.56 1.46 18.23
N ASP A 169 16.29 2.03 17.27
CA ASP A 169 17.13 3.22 17.42
C ASP A 169 17.16 4.04 16.12
N GLU A 170 17.97 5.10 16.11
CA GLU A 170 18.12 5.99 14.96
C GLU A 170 18.61 5.28 13.69
N THR A 171 19.40 4.21 13.84
CA THR A 171 19.91 3.44 12.70
C THR A 171 18.77 2.68 12.03
N GLY A 172 17.94 1.99 12.81
CA GLY A 172 16.78 1.27 12.28
C GLY A 172 15.76 2.22 11.65
N ALA A 173 15.52 3.39 12.26
CA ALA A 173 14.67 4.43 11.68
C ALA A 173 15.21 4.94 10.34
N ALA A 174 16.52 5.14 10.22
CA ALA A 174 17.17 5.55 8.98
C ALA A 174 17.09 4.45 7.89
N THR A 175 17.26 3.18 8.25
CA THR A 175 17.10 2.04 7.32
C THR A 175 15.68 1.94 6.78
N ALA A 176 14.67 2.05 7.65
CA ALA A 176 13.26 2.04 7.23
C ALA A 176 12.93 3.24 6.32
N ALA A 177 13.49 4.43 6.59
CA ALA A 177 13.34 5.60 5.72
C ALA A 177 14.02 5.43 4.35
N GLU A 178 15.16 4.72 4.29
CA GLU A 178 15.81 4.36 3.03
C GLU A 178 14.95 3.39 2.21
N CYS A 179 14.42 2.35 2.86
CA CYS A 179 13.50 1.39 2.24
C CYS A 179 12.24 2.09 1.73
N PHE A 180 11.71 3.06 2.50
CA PHE A 180 10.60 3.89 2.06
C PHE A 180 10.86 4.50 0.68
N TRP A 181 12.03 5.08 0.45
CA TRP A 181 12.41 5.69 -0.85
C TRP A 181 12.78 4.68 -1.93
N ARG A 182 13.34 3.53 -1.58
CA ARG A 182 13.72 2.47 -2.52
C ARG A 182 12.51 1.74 -3.09
N ASN A 183 11.51 1.45 -2.27
CA ASN A 183 10.34 0.69 -2.70
C ASN A 183 9.54 1.44 -3.76
N ASP A 184 8.76 0.67 -4.50
CA ASP A 184 7.74 1.18 -5.40
C ASP A 184 6.80 2.17 -4.66
N PRO A 185 6.30 3.23 -5.33
CA PRO A 185 5.60 4.34 -4.67
C PRO A 185 4.13 4.00 -4.35
N TYR A 186 3.91 2.95 -3.56
CA TYR A 186 2.59 2.53 -3.07
C TYR A 186 1.96 3.56 -2.14
N TYR A 187 2.78 4.31 -1.41
CA TYR A 187 2.36 5.34 -0.47
C TYR A 187 2.68 6.74 -0.99
N PRO A 188 1.96 7.78 -0.50
CA PRO A 188 2.20 9.17 -0.88
C PRO A 188 3.64 9.61 -0.63
N ARG A 189 4.15 10.54 -1.43
CA ARG A 189 5.50 11.09 -1.30
C ARG A 189 5.44 12.54 -0.78
N PRO A 190 6.33 12.96 0.13
CA PRO A 190 6.45 14.36 0.52
C PRO A 190 6.97 15.22 -0.63
N GLY A 191 6.83 16.54 -0.49
CA GLY A 191 7.50 17.52 -1.37
C GLY A 191 6.86 17.72 -2.75
N SER A 192 5.67 17.17 -3.01
CA SER A 192 4.92 17.48 -4.22
C SER A 192 4.50 18.96 -4.22
N PRO A 193 4.61 19.68 -5.35
CA PRO A 193 4.05 21.03 -5.48
C PRO A 193 2.52 21.02 -5.66
N ASP A 194 1.92 19.86 -5.88
CA ASP A 194 0.48 19.71 -6.02
C ASP A 194 -0.20 19.71 -4.63
N GLY A 195 -1.22 20.57 -4.47
CA GLY A 195 -1.90 20.74 -3.18
C GLY A 195 -2.62 19.47 -2.70
N PHE A 196 -3.17 18.68 -3.63
CA PHE A 196 -3.83 17.42 -3.30
C PHE A 196 -2.82 16.37 -2.84
N ASP A 197 -1.67 16.26 -3.53
CA ASP A 197 -0.61 15.33 -3.13
C ASP A 197 -0.03 15.71 -1.76
N THR A 198 0.08 17.00 -1.47
CA THR A 198 0.51 17.53 -0.17
C THR A 198 -0.48 17.15 0.93
N GLU A 199 -1.79 17.31 0.68
CA GLU A 199 -2.85 16.90 1.60
C GLU A 199 -2.82 15.38 1.85
N LEU A 200 -2.64 14.59 0.79
CA LEU A 200 -2.57 13.14 0.87
C LEU A 200 -1.35 12.67 1.67
N TRP A 201 -0.19 13.32 1.51
CA TRP A 201 0.99 13.10 2.34
C TRP A 201 0.71 13.45 3.80
N SER A 202 0.05 14.58 4.09
CA SER A 202 -0.32 14.94 5.47
C SER A 202 -1.20 13.88 6.09
N ALA A 203 -2.24 13.41 5.38
CA ALA A 203 -3.14 12.38 5.89
C ALA A 203 -2.42 11.05 6.18
N PHE A 204 -1.45 10.67 5.34
CA PHE A 204 -0.57 9.52 5.57
C PHE A 204 0.28 9.74 6.83
N LYS A 205 1.00 10.86 6.90
CA LYS A 205 1.93 11.21 7.98
C LYS A 205 1.24 11.28 9.33
N ASP A 206 0.14 12.03 9.42
CA ASP A 206 -0.59 12.25 10.66
C ASP A 206 -1.14 10.92 11.19
N HIS A 207 -1.62 10.06 10.30
CA HIS A 207 -2.11 8.74 10.69
C HIS A 207 -0.98 7.79 11.10
N TYR A 208 0.12 7.76 10.34
CA TYR A 208 1.32 6.99 10.67
C TYR A 208 1.84 7.33 12.07
N LEU A 209 1.99 8.62 12.38
CA LEU A 209 2.47 9.09 13.68
C LEU A 209 1.49 8.70 14.80
N LYS A 210 0.19 8.94 14.59
CA LYS A 210 -0.86 8.61 15.56
C LYS A 210 -0.86 7.13 15.93
N VAL A 211 -0.85 6.23 14.95
CA VAL A 211 -0.88 4.79 15.23
C VAL A 211 0.45 4.28 15.76
N SER A 212 1.57 4.88 15.35
CA SER A 212 2.89 4.57 15.92
C SER A 212 2.98 4.91 17.40
N GLU A 213 2.43 6.05 17.83
CA GLU A 213 2.38 6.45 19.24
C GLU A 213 1.69 5.40 20.11
N GLU A 214 0.53 4.90 19.66
CA GLU A 214 -0.19 3.86 20.41
C GLU A 214 0.54 2.51 20.39
N MET A 215 1.16 2.13 19.28
CA MET A 215 1.97 0.90 19.17
C MET A 215 3.20 0.92 20.09
N LEU A 216 3.84 2.08 20.25
CA LEU A 216 5.06 2.26 21.05
C LEU A 216 4.80 2.73 22.48
N LYS A 217 3.54 2.82 22.91
CA LYS A 217 3.14 3.37 24.22
C LYS A 217 3.79 2.71 25.43
N LYS A 218 4.18 1.43 25.30
CA LYS A 218 4.83 0.64 26.36
C LYS A 218 6.34 0.48 26.17
N GLU A 219 6.90 1.07 25.11
CA GLU A 219 8.33 1.05 24.82
C GLU A 219 9.05 2.21 25.53
N GLU A 220 10.37 2.11 25.60
CA GLU A 220 11.24 3.15 26.18
C GLU A 220 11.07 4.51 25.49
N GLU A 221 11.33 5.61 26.21
CA GLU A 221 11.21 6.97 25.66
C GLU A 221 12.06 7.17 24.39
N SER A 222 13.24 6.55 24.33
CA SER A 222 14.10 6.58 23.14
C SER A 222 13.43 5.97 21.90
N ALA A 223 12.62 4.92 22.07
CA ALA A 223 11.88 4.29 20.98
C ALA A 223 10.66 5.12 20.55
N ARG A 224 9.99 5.80 21.49
CA ARG A 224 8.79 6.62 21.23
C ARG A 224 9.06 7.82 20.31
N GLY A 225 10.30 8.30 20.24
CA GLY A 225 10.72 9.37 19.31
C GLY A 225 11.00 8.92 17.86
N LEU A 226 11.16 7.61 17.63
CA LEU A 226 11.57 7.07 16.32
C LEU A 226 10.59 7.33 15.17
N PRO A 227 9.25 7.29 15.35
CA PRO A 227 8.32 7.61 14.27
C PRO A 227 8.50 9.02 13.70
N SER A 228 8.68 10.01 14.58
CA SER A 228 8.92 11.40 14.19
C SER A 228 10.27 11.56 13.50
N LEU A 229 11.31 10.87 13.99
CA LEU A 229 12.62 10.85 13.34
C LEU A 229 12.55 10.25 11.93
N LEU A 230 11.90 9.09 11.77
CA LEU A 230 11.72 8.43 10.49
C LEU A 230 11.01 9.35 9.49
N ILE A 231 9.90 9.99 9.89
CA ILE A 231 9.17 10.94 9.04
C ILE A 231 10.04 12.14 8.65
N SER A 232 10.80 12.69 9.60
CA SER A 232 11.74 13.78 9.32
C SER A 232 12.81 13.37 8.30
N ILE A 233 13.36 12.14 8.40
CA ILE A 233 14.32 11.63 7.41
C ILE A 233 13.66 11.47 6.04
N ILE A 234 12.42 10.97 5.98
CA ILE A 234 11.68 10.84 4.73
C ILE A 234 11.45 12.22 4.08
N GLU A 235 11.04 13.23 4.85
CA GLU A 235 10.77 14.58 4.34
C GLU A 235 12.03 15.32 3.85
N GLN A 236 13.23 14.92 4.30
CA GLN A 236 14.50 15.40 3.74
C GLN A 236 14.79 14.86 2.34
N GLY A 237 14.08 13.82 1.91
CA GLY A 237 14.24 13.19 0.60
C GLY A 237 15.24 12.03 0.59
N PRO A 238 15.35 11.31 -0.55
CA PRO A 238 16.28 10.21 -0.68
C PRO A 238 17.73 10.72 -0.58
N LYS A 239 18.59 9.99 0.10
CA LYS A 239 20.03 10.24 0.03
C LYS A 239 20.46 10.02 -1.42
N LEU A 240 20.81 11.09 -2.13
CA LEU A 240 21.43 10.98 -3.45
C LEU A 240 22.70 10.15 -3.29
N ALA A 241 22.72 8.94 -3.86
CA ALA A 241 23.95 8.20 -3.97
C ALA A 241 24.94 9.08 -4.72
N LYS A 242 26.05 9.47 -4.08
CA LYS A 242 27.18 10.06 -4.79
C LYS A 242 27.55 9.08 -5.90
N GLY A 243 27.40 9.51 -7.14
CA GLY A 243 27.66 8.67 -8.32
C GLY A 243 28.99 7.95 -8.17
N LYS A 244 28.96 6.63 -8.37
CA LYS A 244 30.17 5.86 -8.67
C LYS A 244 30.56 6.09 -10.12
#